data_AF-A0A1H6F8J3-F1
#
_entry.id   AF-A0A1H6F8J3-F1
#
_cell.length_a   1.000
_cell.length_b   1.000
_cell.length_c   1.000
_cell.angle_alpha   90.00
_cell.angle_beta   90.00
_cell.angle_gamma   90.00
#
_symmetry.space_group_name_H-M   'P 1'
#
loop_
_entity.id
_entity.type
_entity.pdbx_description
1 polymer ?
#
loop_
_entity_poly.entity_id
_entity_poly.type
_entity_poly.pdbx_seq_one_letter_code
_entity_poly.pdbx_strand_id
1 'polypeptide(L)'
;MPGNYVKTLLTDDSGGIWVGLSSQYQLDCPGGLAYRNASGTWQLYQRSDNSLPGEFVHALAQTSAGLWVGFGDPNATGDSNLVYGGLALFNTQGQWQHYSTSNSALPDNRVMALLADDNDGLWIGMSGGAGGGGLSYRSAMESWLHLNSDSSGLPDDSVTALQADNTGGLWIATQWSGIAHLGFGEKVQLSQLTDNTTLQNSLLHGERAAIIIHPRGSNAGYQQAAALDFMASYAYHTLHARGYDNQEIYFLSYQPSLDVNADAYADANVIDAPVTLSTFRAGENPRDLTLDDVSLAFEWAKQQGSLDEPLIIFFIDHGIPGGLLLDPQGQDILSTAQLKTWLDDYQQHTGNALVLVVEACHSGTLVSDLAAEQRLIISSTDEDLAYYDDLGRSSFLKLYLDQLRQGATYQEAMNHTRQLISGYRKPLNRQNPQLEDSRSGLFAKQHCLNGCFGALPGMLTLTVNTPPAVVAPGESMELQVETQIPGGSVRSVWASVVTPEVASQRTENGYSRLPTPVVYLRRSAENTWSNSFSDFSSQGDYVFSIKAEDNSGFVTESQPLLFSVPEGQALALS
;
A
#
# COMPACT_ATOMS: atom_id res chain seq x y z
N MET A 1 36.41 -18.04 -10.73
CA MET A 1 35.58 -16.95 -11.28
C MET A 1 36.18 -16.54 -12.62
N PRO A 2 35.37 -16.29 -13.65
CA PRO A 2 35.85 -16.06 -15.02
C PRO A 2 36.37 -14.63 -15.28
N GLY A 3 36.00 -13.64 -14.46
CA GLY A 3 36.46 -12.25 -14.55
C GLY A 3 37.33 -11.81 -13.37
N ASN A 4 38.20 -10.82 -13.59
CA ASN A 4 39.15 -10.29 -12.59
C ASN A 4 38.70 -8.95 -11.96
N TYR A 5 37.54 -8.43 -12.36
CA TYR A 5 37.00 -7.16 -11.86
C TYR A 5 35.59 -7.36 -11.32
N VAL A 6 35.48 -7.36 -9.99
CA VAL A 6 34.19 -7.31 -9.30
C VAL A 6 33.70 -5.86 -9.32
N LYS A 7 32.51 -5.62 -9.86
CA LYS A 7 31.89 -4.30 -9.94
C LYS A 7 30.83 -4.09 -8.88
N THR A 8 30.11 -5.15 -8.55
CA THR A 8 28.98 -5.08 -7.64
C THR A 8 28.76 -6.44 -6.97
N LEU A 9 28.17 -6.41 -5.79
CA LEU A 9 27.82 -7.55 -4.97
C LEU A 9 26.40 -7.32 -4.45
N LEU A 10 25.59 -8.39 -4.43
CA LEU A 10 24.27 -8.36 -3.81
C LEU A 10 24.06 -9.66 -3.05
N THR A 11 23.62 -9.56 -1.79
CA THR A 11 23.19 -10.72 -1.01
C THR A 11 21.69 -10.89 -1.21
N ASP A 12 21.27 -12.10 -1.58
CA ASP A 12 19.85 -12.39 -1.74
C ASP A 12 19.20 -12.86 -0.42
N ASP A 13 17.87 -12.84 -0.39
CA ASP A 13 17.05 -13.27 0.76
C ASP A 13 17.28 -14.71 1.20
N SER A 14 17.87 -15.56 0.36
CA SER A 14 18.21 -16.95 0.68
C SER A 14 19.60 -17.11 1.30
N GLY A 15 20.32 -16.01 1.51
CA GLY A 15 21.70 -15.99 1.99
C GLY A 15 22.74 -16.32 0.91
N GLY A 16 22.35 -16.30 -0.36
CA GLY A 16 23.24 -16.40 -1.51
C GLY A 16 23.92 -15.06 -1.83
N ILE A 17 25.00 -15.10 -2.62
CA ILE A 17 25.75 -13.90 -3.03
C ILE A 17 25.86 -13.88 -4.56
N TRP A 18 25.34 -12.82 -5.16
CA TRP A 18 25.52 -12.46 -6.56
C TRP A 18 26.73 -11.55 -6.72
N VAL A 19 27.53 -11.82 -7.74
CA VAL A 19 28.79 -11.13 -8.03
C VAL A 19 28.79 -10.67 -9.48
N GLY A 20 28.66 -9.37 -9.69
CA GLY A 20 28.76 -8.75 -11.01
C GLY A 20 30.22 -8.58 -11.43
N LEU A 21 30.56 -9.10 -12.60
CA LEU A 21 31.91 -9.12 -13.16
C LEU A 21 31.98 -8.32 -14.46
N SER A 22 33.12 -7.68 -14.69
CA SER A 22 33.44 -7.02 -15.97
C SER A 22 34.74 -7.55 -16.57
N SER A 23 34.85 -7.50 -17.90
CA SER A 23 36.09 -7.82 -18.63
C SER A 23 37.00 -6.59 -18.79
N GLN A 24 38.29 -6.82 -19.08
CA GLN A 24 39.24 -5.78 -19.47
C GLN A 24 39.80 -6.10 -20.85
N TYR A 25 40.09 -5.06 -21.63
CA TYR A 25 40.74 -5.15 -22.94
C TYR A 25 42.03 -6.01 -22.87
N GLN A 26 42.21 -6.90 -23.85
CA GLN A 26 43.39 -7.77 -24.07
C GLN A 26 43.60 -8.97 -23.14
N LEU A 27 42.66 -9.30 -22.26
CA LEU A 27 42.72 -10.55 -21.48
C LEU A 27 41.55 -11.46 -21.88
N ASP A 28 41.81 -12.75 -22.14
CA ASP A 28 40.80 -13.81 -22.31
C ASP A 28 40.08 -14.08 -20.98
N CYS A 29 39.39 -13.07 -20.45
CA CYS A 29 38.68 -13.11 -19.18
C CYS A 29 37.25 -12.61 -19.42
N PRO A 30 36.30 -13.51 -19.73
CA PRO A 30 34.91 -13.13 -19.93
C PRO A 30 34.32 -12.61 -18.61
N GLY A 31 33.50 -11.56 -18.71
CA GLY A 31 32.81 -10.98 -17.57
C GLY A 31 31.55 -11.79 -17.23
N GLY A 32 30.48 -11.09 -16.88
CA GLY A 32 29.18 -11.70 -16.60
C GLY A 32 28.83 -11.74 -15.12
N LEU A 33 28.09 -12.75 -14.70
CA LEU A 33 27.51 -12.84 -13.36
C LEU A 33 27.89 -14.18 -12.72
N ALA A 34 28.31 -14.15 -11.45
CA ALA A 34 28.54 -15.34 -10.65
C ALA A 34 27.58 -15.37 -9.47
N TYR A 35 27.06 -16.56 -9.15
CA TYR A 35 26.21 -16.79 -7.99
C TYR A 35 26.86 -17.81 -7.06
N ARG A 36 26.93 -17.49 -5.77
CA ARG A 36 27.32 -18.42 -4.71
C ARG A 36 26.11 -18.66 -3.83
N ASN A 37 25.60 -19.88 -3.81
CA ASN A 37 24.50 -20.22 -2.91
C ASN A 37 24.98 -20.31 -1.44
N ALA A 38 24.04 -20.46 -0.50
CA ALA A 38 24.33 -20.58 0.93
C ALA A 38 25.26 -21.76 1.28
N SER A 39 25.22 -22.86 0.52
CA SER A 39 26.11 -24.02 0.71
C SER A 39 27.51 -23.85 0.11
N GLY A 40 27.76 -22.74 -0.60
CA GLY A 40 29.05 -22.38 -1.17
C GLY A 40 29.34 -22.91 -2.57
N THR A 41 28.34 -23.45 -3.24
CA THR A 41 28.41 -23.85 -4.66
C THR A 41 28.31 -22.62 -5.56
N TRP A 42 29.15 -22.59 -6.60
CA TRP A 42 29.20 -21.50 -7.57
C TRP A 42 28.49 -21.86 -8.88
N GLN A 43 27.78 -20.89 -9.43
CA GLN A 43 27.19 -20.91 -10.77
C GLN A 43 27.63 -19.64 -11.53
N LEU A 44 27.76 -19.76 -12.85
CA LEU A 44 28.22 -18.68 -13.73
C LEU A 44 27.20 -18.48 -14.84
N TYR A 45 26.97 -17.22 -15.19
CA TYR A 45 26.08 -16.78 -16.28
C TYR A 45 26.87 -15.79 -17.15
N GLN A 46 26.92 -16.06 -18.45
CA GLN A 46 27.74 -15.27 -19.37
C GLN A 46 26.95 -14.91 -20.64
N ARG A 47 27.51 -14.09 -21.52
CA ARG A 47 26.89 -13.88 -22.85
C ARG A 47 27.11 -15.11 -23.73
N SER A 48 28.24 -15.78 -23.59
CA SER A 48 28.62 -16.94 -24.41
C SER A 48 27.69 -18.15 -24.24
N ASP A 49 27.00 -18.26 -23.10
CA ASP A 49 25.98 -19.29 -22.84
C ASP A 49 24.54 -18.78 -23.09
N ASN A 50 24.40 -17.56 -23.62
CA ASN A 50 23.15 -16.83 -23.85
C ASN A 50 22.32 -16.49 -22.60
N SER A 51 22.89 -16.61 -21.39
CA SER A 51 22.20 -16.18 -20.17
C SER A 51 22.08 -14.67 -20.11
N LEU A 52 23.16 -13.95 -20.44
CA LEU A 52 23.24 -12.49 -20.32
C LEU A 52 23.30 -11.78 -21.68
N PRO A 53 22.66 -10.60 -21.83
CA PRO A 53 22.75 -9.79 -23.04
C PRO A 53 24.10 -9.05 -23.18
N GLY A 54 24.93 -9.02 -22.13
CA GLY A 54 26.21 -8.32 -22.07
C GLY A 54 27.20 -8.96 -21.10
N GLU A 55 28.45 -8.50 -21.18
CA GLU A 55 29.59 -9.02 -20.38
C GLU A 55 30.00 -8.06 -19.24
N PHE A 56 29.43 -6.86 -19.18
CA PHE A 56 29.82 -5.78 -18.26
C PHE A 56 28.77 -5.56 -17.18
N VAL A 57 28.63 -6.50 -16.25
CA VAL A 57 27.67 -6.36 -15.16
C VAL A 57 28.15 -5.26 -14.20
N HIS A 58 27.37 -4.18 -14.07
CA HIS A 58 27.74 -2.99 -13.31
C HIS A 58 26.86 -2.76 -12.09
N ALA A 59 25.58 -3.09 -12.21
CA ALA A 59 24.60 -2.88 -11.15
C ALA A 59 23.77 -4.14 -10.95
N LEU A 60 23.39 -4.38 -9.69
CA LEU A 60 22.47 -5.43 -9.28
C LEU A 60 21.43 -4.79 -8.37
N ALA A 61 20.18 -5.17 -8.55
CA ALA A 61 19.10 -4.88 -7.61
C ALA A 61 18.19 -6.09 -7.52
N GLN A 62 17.59 -6.31 -6.36
CA GLN A 62 16.59 -7.35 -6.18
C GLN A 62 15.24 -6.69 -5.99
N THR A 63 14.28 -7.10 -6.81
CA THR A 63 12.88 -6.79 -6.60
C THR A 63 12.14 -8.11 -6.42
N SER A 64 10.86 -8.02 -6.16
CA SER A 64 9.97 -9.15 -6.00
C SER A 64 9.92 -10.06 -7.24
N ALA A 65 10.01 -9.45 -8.43
CA ALA A 65 10.03 -10.13 -9.72
C ALA A 65 11.29 -10.98 -9.93
N GLY A 66 12.39 -10.68 -9.21
CA GLY A 66 13.65 -11.40 -9.27
C GLY A 66 14.88 -10.48 -9.24
N LEU A 67 16.01 -11.00 -9.74
CA LEU A 67 17.27 -10.27 -9.79
C LEU A 67 17.35 -9.43 -11.06
N TRP A 68 17.52 -8.13 -10.89
CA TRP A 68 17.82 -7.19 -11.97
C TRP A 68 19.32 -7.01 -12.12
N VAL A 69 19.77 -7.00 -13.37
CA VAL A 69 21.17 -6.93 -13.77
C VAL A 69 21.35 -5.80 -14.78
N GLY A 70 22.07 -4.76 -14.38
CA GLY A 70 22.41 -3.62 -15.23
C GLY A 70 23.75 -3.83 -15.92
N PHE A 71 23.80 -3.55 -17.21
CA PHE A 71 25.02 -3.67 -18.01
C PHE A 71 25.58 -2.28 -18.35
N GLY A 72 26.81 -2.03 -17.88
CA GLY A 72 27.48 -0.74 -18.04
C GLY A 72 28.11 -0.55 -19.42
N ASP A 73 28.80 0.58 -19.59
CA ASP A 73 29.46 0.96 -20.85
C ASP A 73 30.71 0.07 -21.15
N PRO A 74 30.70 -0.73 -22.22
CA PRO A 74 31.87 -1.47 -22.67
C PRO A 74 32.97 -0.57 -23.26
N ASN A 75 32.67 0.66 -23.70
CA ASN A 75 33.65 1.56 -24.33
C ASN A 75 34.67 2.16 -23.35
N ALA A 76 34.54 1.93 -22.04
CA ALA A 76 35.65 2.13 -21.10
C ALA A 76 36.89 1.28 -21.46
N THR A 77 36.73 0.28 -22.34
CA THR A 77 37.80 -0.60 -22.84
C THR A 77 38.43 -0.16 -24.17
N GLY A 78 37.81 0.80 -24.89
CA GLY A 78 38.27 1.27 -26.21
C GLY A 78 37.90 0.37 -27.40
N ASP A 79 37.11 -0.69 -27.21
CA ASP A 79 36.64 -1.59 -28.29
C ASP A 79 35.19 -1.30 -28.70
N SER A 80 35.02 -0.74 -29.90
CA SER A 80 33.72 -0.39 -30.46
C SER A 80 32.88 -1.58 -30.94
N ASN A 81 33.38 -2.82 -30.88
CA ASN A 81 32.62 -4.02 -31.26
C ASN A 81 31.83 -4.64 -30.11
N LEU A 82 31.99 -4.11 -28.90
CA LEU A 82 31.31 -4.61 -27.71
C LEU A 82 29.87 -4.09 -27.65
N VAL A 83 28.95 -4.95 -27.25
CA VAL A 83 27.52 -4.68 -27.26
C VAL A 83 27.07 -4.25 -25.87
N TYR A 84 26.36 -3.13 -25.81
CA TYR A 84 25.64 -2.68 -24.62
C TYR A 84 24.57 -3.70 -24.23
N GLY A 85 24.63 -4.19 -22.99
CA GLY A 85 23.70 -5.22 -22.51
C GLY A 85 22.35 -4.70 -22.04
N GLY A 86 22.22 -3.38 -21.80
CA GLY A 86 20.98 -2.80 -21.28
C GLY A 86 20.68 -3.29 -19.88
N LEU A 87 19.53 -3.93 -19.70
CA LEU A 87 19.02 -4.46 -18.44
C LEU A 87 18.55 -5.91 -18.64
N ALA A 88 18.76 -6.77 -17.66
CA ALA A 88 18.19 -8.11 -17.63
C ALA A 88 17.50 -8.40 -16.30
N LEU A 89 16.46 -9.23 -16.34
CA LEU A 89 15.78 -9.79 -15.18
C LEU A 89 15.98 -11.30 -15.19
N PHE A 90 16.52 -11.85 -14.09
CA PHE A 90 16.44 -13.26 -13.78
C PHE A 90 15.25 -13.49 -12.85
N ASN A 91 14.15 -13.97 -13.42
CA ASN A 91 12.88 -14.04 -12.70
C ASN A 91 12.83 -15.20 -11.70
N THR A 92 11.81 -15.22 -10.86
CA THR A 92 11.60 -16.26 -9.83
C THR A 92 11.39 -17.68 -10.40
N GLN A 93 11.05 -17.81 -11.69
CA GLN A 93 10.99 -19.11 -12.38
C GLN A 93 12.34 -19.56 -12.96
N GLY A 94 13.42 -18.79 -12.73
CA GLY A 94 14.75 -19.09 -13.23
C GLY A 94 14.94 -18.81 -14.72
N GLN A 95 14.17 -17.88 -15.29
CA GLN A 95 14.25 -17.48 -16.70
C GLN A 95 14.82 -16.07 -16.85
N TRP A 96 15.54 -15.85 -17.94
CA TRP A 96 16.10 -14.55 -18.30
C TRP A 96 15.17 -13.78 -19.23
N GLN A 97 14.94 -12.51 -18.91
CA GLN A 97 14.27 -11.53 -19.77
C GLN A 97 15.19 -10.33 -19.97
N HIS A 98 15.32 -9.84 -21.21
CA HIS A 98 16.27 -8.79 -21.57
C HIS A 98 15.55 -7.54 -22.08
N TYR A 99 16.03 -6.37 -21.65
CA TYR A 99 15.49 -5.06 -21.96
C TYR A 99 16.59 -4.17 -22.53
N SER A 100 16.30 -3.54 -23.66
CA SER A 100 17.16 -2.60 -24.37
C SER A 100 16.33 -1.48 -24.98
N THR A 101 17.01 -0.46 -25.50
CA THR A 101 16.40 0.63 -26.27
C THR A 101 15.57 0.17 -27.46
N SER A 102 15.76 -1.05 -27.96
CA SER A 102 15.04 -1.59 -29.11
C SER A 102 13.75 -2.34 -28.75
N ASN A 103 13.58 -2.78 -27.50
CA ASN A 103 12.45 -3.62 -27.08
C ASN A 103 11.78 -3.14 -25.79
N SER A 104 12.17 -1.96 -25.29
CA SER A 104 11.64 -1.37 -24.06
C SER A 104 11.68 0.15 -24.15
N ALA A 105 11.13 0.83 -23.14
CA ALA A 105 11.18 2.30 -23.02
C ALA A 105 12.49 2.81 -22.38
N LEU A 106 13.50 1.95 -22.24
CA LEU A 106 14.82 2.33 -21.76
C LEU A 106 15.48 3.29 -22.77
N PRO A 107 15.87 4.52 -22.38
CA PRO A 107 16.42 5.51 -23.30
C PRO A 107 17.89 5.25 -23.65
N ASP A 108 18.62 4.48 -22.83
CA ASP A 108 20.02 4.12 -23.06
C ASP A 108 20.35 2.72 -22.53
N ASN A 109 21.24 1.99 -23.20
CA ASN A 109 21.63 0.64 -22.80
C ASN A 109 22.82 0.60 -21.82
N ARG A 110 23.34 1.75 -21.38
CA ARG A 110 24.43 1.89 -20.41
C ARG A 110 23.89 2.03 -19.00
N VAL A 111 23.44 0.92 -18.41
CA VAL A 111 22.88 0.91 -17.06
C VAL A 111 24.02 0.84 -16.02
N MET A 112 24.17 1.91 -15.25
CA MET A 112 25.25 2.09 -14.28
C MET A 112 24.81 1.90 -12.84
N ALA A 113 23.55 2.22 -12.55
CA ALA A 113 22.98 2.11 -11.21
C ALA A 113 21.59 1.51 -11.28
N LEU A 114 21.28 0.67 -10.29
CA LEU A 114 19.95 0.11 -10.08
C LEU A 114 19.60 0.27 -8.60
N LEU A 115 18.36 0.64 -8.32
CA LEU A 115 17.85 0.74 -6.97
C LEU A 115 16.37 0.31 -6.98
N ALA A 116 16.06 -0.76 -6.24
CA ALA A 116 14.67 -1.13 -5.99
C ALA A 116 14.05 -0.14 -4.99
N ASP A 117 12.78 0.18 -5.16
CA ASP A 117 12.01 0.93 -4.15
C ASP A 117 11.03 0.03 -3.40
N ASP A 118 10.39 0.60 -2.38
CA ASP A 118 9.44 -0.09 -1.50
C ASP A 118 8.09 -0.41 -2.18
N ASN A 119 7.87 0.03 -3.42
CA ASN A 119 6.68 -0.27 -4.23
C ASN A 119 6.97 -1.30 -5.34
N ASP A 120 8.05 -2.08 -5.16
CA ASP A 120 8.55 -3.06 -6.12
C ASP A 120 8.89 -2.47 -7.50
N GLY A 121 9.11 -1.17 -7.54
CA GLY A 121 9.63 -0.45 -8.69
C GLY A 121 11.15 -0.52 -8.77
N LEU A 122 11.67 -0.16 -9.94
CA LEU A 122 13.09 -0.14 -10.22
C LEU A 122 13.51 1.21 -10.77
N TRP A 123 14.34 1.91 -10.01
CA TRP A 123 15.09 3.08 -10.48
C TRP A 123 16.34 2.63 -11.22
N ILE A 124 16.55 3.22 -12.39
CA ILE A 124 17.55 2.83 -13.38
C ILE A 124 18.36 4.06 -13.76
N GLY A 125 19.58 4.15 -13.22
CA GLY A 125 20.54 5.20 -13.56
C GLY A 125 21.36 4.79 -14.77
N MET A 126 21.36 5.61 -15.81
CA MET A 126 22.09 5.36 -17.04
C MET A 126 23.18 6.41 -17.25
N SER A 127 24.32 5.97 -17.79
CA SER A 127 25.38 6.88 -18.23
C SER A 127 25.03 7.41 -19.62
N GLY A 128 25.05 8.74 -19.75
CA GLY A 128 24.74 9.45 -20.97
C GLY A 128 25.96 9.82 -21.80
N GLY A 129 25.73 10.01 -23.10
CA GLY A 129 26.64 10.74 -23.99
C GLY A 129 25.94 12.04 -24.42
N ALA A 130 26.37 12.69 -25.51
CA ALA A 130 25.65 13.85 -26.04
C ALA A 130 24.28 13.45 -26.62
N GLY A 131 23.24 13.34 -25.78
CA GLY A 131 21.83 13.17 -26.18
C GLY A 131 21.10 11.90 -25.72
N GLY A 132 21.61 11.16 -24.72
CA GLY A 132 20.93 10.00 -24.12
C GLY A 132 21.44 9.76 -22.69
N GLY A 133 20.79 8.91 -21.90
CA GLY A 133 21.14 8.62 -20.50
C GLY A 133 19.99 8.92 -19.52
N GLY A 134 20.33 9.42 -18.33
CA GLY A 134 19.41 9.95 -17.33
C GLY A 134 18.95 8.93 -16.29
N LEU A 135 17.84 9.25 -15.62
CA LEU A 135 17.18 8.39 -14.65
C LEU A 135 15.87 7.87 -15.22
N SER A 136 15.68 6.56 -15.23
CA SER A 136 14.39 5.95 -15.53
C SER A 136 13.81 5.28 -14.30
N TYR A 137 12.50 5.18 -14.25
CA TYR A 137 11.77 4.38 -13.28
C TYR A 137 10.88 3.41 -14.03
N ARG A 138 10.95 2.12 -13.67
CA ARG A 138 10.03 1.08 -14.14
C ARG A 138 9.21 0.62 -12.94
N SER A 139 7.90 0.83 -12.98
CA SER A 139 7.01 0.32 -11.91
C SER A 139 6.88 -1.21 -11.96
N ALA A 140 6.35 -1.80 -10.88
CA ALA A 140 5.97 -3.21 -10.85
C ALA A 140 5.02 -3.60 -12.00
N MET A 141 4.17 -2.68 -12.44
CA MET A 141 3.22 -2.86 -13.55
C MET A 141 3.81 -2.53 -14.94
N GLU A 142 5.13 -2.46 -15.05
CA GLU A 142 5.86 -2.22 -16.29
C GLU A 142 5.60 -0.84 -16.95
N SER A 143 5.07 0.14 -16.20
CA SER A 143 5.04 1.53 -16.67
C SER A 143 6.42 2.17 -16.53
N TRP A 144 6.76 3.07 -17.45
CA TRP A 144 8.07 3.71 -17.50
C TRP A 144 7.96 5.23 -17.38
N LEU A 145 8.81 5.80 -16.53
CA LEU A 145 9.10 7.23 -16.45
C LEU A 145 10.57 7.45 -16.82
N HIS A 146 10.86 8.56 -17.49
CA HIS A 146 12.22 8.98 -17.80
C HIS A 146 12.43 10.46 -17.46
N LEU A 147 13.53 10.72 -16.76
CA LEU A 147 13.98 12.02 -16.28
C LEU A 147 15.40 12.28 -16.80
N ASN A 148 15.62 13.49 -17.30
CA ASN A 148 16.91 13.98 -17.75
C ASN A 148 17.10 15.42 -17.26
N SER A 149 18.27 16.00 -17.48
CA SER A 149 18.64 17.34 -17.06
C SER A 149 17.81 18.46 -17.68
N ASP A 150 17.17 18.22 -18.83
CA ASP A 150 16.25 19.17 -19.45
C ASP A 150 14.82 19.08 -18.86
N SER A 151 14.41 17.89 -18.41
CA SER A 151 13.05 17.60 -17.95
C SER A 151 12.91 17.48 -16.44
N SER A 152 14.00 17.57 -15.69
CA SER A 152 14.03 17.34 -14.25
C SER A 152 15.08 18.20 -13.54
N GLY A 153 15.14 18.12 -12.21
CA GLY A 153 16.19 18.75 -11.39
C GLY A 153 17.55 18.05 -11.44
N LEU A 154 17.78 17.12 -12.37
CA LEU A 154 19.08 16.47 -12.55
C LEU A 154 20.11 17.47 -13.09
N PRO A 155 21.31 17.55 -12.51
CA PRO A 155 22.34 18.47 -12.98
C PRO A 155 23.12 17.93 -14.20
N ASP A 156 23.01 16.63 -14.51
CA ASP A 156 23.63 15.97 -15.66
C ASP A 156 22.95 14.61 -15.96
N ASP A 157 22.98 14.19 -17.23
CA ASP A 157 22.33 12.96 -17.72
C ASP A 157 23.17 11.70 -17.47
N SER A 158 24.40 11.79 -16.97
CA SER A 158 25.21 10.62 -16.68
C SER A 158 25.05 10.20 -15.23
N VAL A 159 23.99 9.45 -14.94
CA VAL A 159 23.70 8.94 -13.59
C VAL A 159 24.60 7.74 -13.28
N THR A 160 25.41 7.85 -12.23
CA THR A 160 26.41 6.83 -11.86
C THR A 160 26.09 6.09 -10.58
N ALA A 161 25.30 6.67 -9.68
CA ALA A 161 24.86 6.01 -8.47
C ALA A 161 23.52 6.59 -7.98
N LEU A 162 22.77 5.75 -7.28
CA LEU A 162 21.47 6.07 -6.70
C LEU A 162 21.47 5.63 -5.25
N GLN A 163 20.84 6.43 -4.39
CA GLN A 163 20.65 6.11 -2.98
C GLN A 163 19.29 6.66 -2.55
N ALA A 164 18.44 5.79 -1.99
CA ALA A 164 17.19 6.23 -1.37
C ALA A 164 17.49 7.15 -0.18
N ASP A 165 16.69 8.20 0.00
CA ASP A 165 16.76 9.09 1.16
C ASP A 165 15.91 8.60 2.35
N ASN A 166 15.16 7.52 2.17
CA ASN A 166 14.21 6.92 3.11
C ASN A 166 12.98 7.79 3.45
N THR A 167 12.72 8.84 2.65
CA THR A 167 11.57 9.75 2.73
C THR A 167 10.86 9.91 1.38
N GLY A 168 10.93 8.86 0.54
CA GLY A 168 10.32 8.84 -0.80
C GLY A 168 11.08 9.64 -1.88
N GLY A 169 12.34 10.01 -1.65
CA GLY A 169 13.21 10.66 -2.62
C GLY A 169 14.52 9.92 -2.86
N LEU A 170 15.33 10.47 -3.76
CA LEU A 170 16.61 9.90 -4.19
C LEU A 170 17.73 10.92 -4.13
N TRP A 171 18.85 10.52 -3.54
CA TRP A 171 20.16 11.09 -3.81
C TRP A 171 20.73 10.46 -5.08
N ILE A 172 21.14 11.30 -6.03
CA ILE A 172 21.52 10.90 -7.38
C ILE A 172 22.89 11.46 -7.68
N ALA A 173 23.89 10.58 -7.81
CA ALA A 173 25.23 11.00 -8.21
C ALA A 173 25.33 11.03 -9.73
N THR A 174 25.80 12.16 -10.27
CA THR A 174 26.05 12.35 -11.69
C THR A 174 27.56 12.42 -11.97
N GLN A 175 27.96 12.00 -13.16
CA GLN A 175 29.38 11.88 -13.51
C GLN A 175 30.09 13.23 -13.63
N TRP A 176 29.40 14.27 -14.13
CA TRP A 176 30.04 15.53 -14.52
C TRP A 176 29.55 16.76 -13.76
N SER A 177 28.40 16.70 -13.10
CA SER A 177 27.76 17.87 -12.47
C SER A 177 27.37 17.67 -11.00
N GLY A 178 28.04 16.74 -10.30
CA GLY A 178 27.87 16.56 -8.86
C GLY A 178 26.66 15.71 -8.48
N ILE A 179 25.95 16.08 -7.41
CA ILE A 179 24.83 15.30 -6.84
C ILE A 179 23.52 16.07 -6.94
N ALA A 180 22.42 15.36 -7.20
CA ALA A 180 21.06 15.86 -7.12
C ALA A 180 20.33 15.19 -5.95
N HIS A 181 19.33 15.88 -5.39
CA HIS A 181 18.31 15.28 -4.55
C HIS A 181 16.96 15.52 -5.23
N LEU A 182 16.26 14.44 -5.58
CA LEU A 182 14.94 14.51 -6.18
C LEU A 182 13.94 13.82 -5.27
N GLY A 183 12.94 14.57 -4.80
CA GLY A 183 11.81 14.03 -4.08
C GLY A 183 10.77 13.50 -5.06
N PHE A 184 10.38 12.23 -4.91
CA PHE A 184 9.28 11.61 -5.65
C PHE A 184 8.08 11.30 -4.74
N GLY A 185 8.25 11.51 -3.43
CA GLY A 185 7.31 11.16 -2.38
C GLY A 185 6.08 12.06 -2.31
N GLU A 186 5.06 11.54 -1.65
CA GLU A 186 3.73 12.16 -1.54
C GLU A 186 3.79 13.55 -0.91
N LYS A 187 4.73 13.80 0.02
CA LYS A 187 4.97 15.14 0.63
C LYS A 187 5.23 16.22 -0.44
N VAL A 188 6.04 15.94 -1.47
CA VAL A 188 6.33 16.93 -2.52
C VAL A 188 5.10 17.17 -3.40
N GLN A 189 4.39 16.11 -3.77
CA GLN A 189 3.17 16.22 -4.59
C GLN A 189 2.06 16.98 -3.85
N LEU A 190 1.84 16.67 -2.57
CA LEU A 190 0.93 17.37 -1.67
C LEU A 190 1.30 18.85 -1.50
N SER A 191 2.59 19.17 -1.38
CA SER A 191 3.04 20.56 -1.20
C SER A 191 2.65 21.46 -2.39
N GLN A 192 2.55 20.88 -3.59
CA GLN A 192 2.16 21.59 -4.81
C GLN A 192 0.64 21.87 -4.89
N LEU A 193 -0.17 21.30 -4.00
CA LEU A 193 -1.63 21.52 -3.99
C LEU A 193 -2.06 22.82 -3.31
N THR A 194 -1.13 23.49 -2.64
CA THR A 194 -1.42 24.71 -1.89
C THR A 194 -0.32 25.73 -2.10
N ASP A 195 -0.69 27.01 -2.23
CA ASP A 195 0.26 28.13 -2.22
C ASP A 195 0.58 28.59 -0.78
N ASN A 196 0.00 27.95 0.24
CA ASN A 196 0.24 28.29 1.64
C ASN A 196 1.61 27.78 2.10
N THR A 197 2.60 28.67 2.09
CA THR A 197 3.99 28.36 2.48
C THR A 197 4.10 27.80 3.90
N THR A 198 3.24 28.18 4.83
CA THR A 198 3.25 27.62 6.20
C THR A 198 2.85 26.16 6.19
N LEU A 199 1.79 25.80 5.45
CA LEU A 199 1.38 24.40 5.29
C LEU A 199 2.44 23.61 4.54
N GLN A 200 3.02 24.14 3.45
CA GLN A 200 4.13 23.49 2.74
C GLN A 200 5.31 23.20 3.65
N ASN A 201 5.75 24.19 4.45
CA ASN A 201 6.84 24.01 5.39
C ASN A 201 6.49 22.98 6.48
N SER A 202 5.27 23.02 7.02
CA SER A 202 4.79 22.01 7.97
C SER A 202 4.87 20.62 7.35
N LEU A 203 4.36 20.44 6.12
CA LEU A 203 4.37 19.15 5.43
C LEU A 203 5.78 18.62 5.15
N LEU A 204 6.71 19.48 4.75
CA LEU A 204 8.05 19.07 4.32
C LEU A 204 9.03 18.93 5.49
N HIS A 205 8.79 19.60 6.62
CA HIS A 205 9.76 19.71 7.71
C HIS A 205 9.20 19.51 9.12
N GLY A 206 7.87 19.48 9.26
CA GLY A 206 7.22 19.35 10.56
C GLY A 206 7.22 17.92 11.06
N GLU A 207 7.42 17.77 12.36
CA GLU A 207 7.48 16.48 13.04
C GLU A 207 6.08 15.88 13.17
N ARG A 208 5.93 14.60 12.82
CA ARG A 208 4.67 13.85 12.92
C ARG A 208 4.92 12.41 13.33
N ALA A 209 3.91 11.80 13.93
CA ALA A 209 3.95 10.40 14.27
C ALA A 209 2.56 9.77 14.17
N ALA A 210 2.52 8.48 13.85
CA ALA A 210 1.32 7.67 13.85
C ALA A 210 1.58 6.29 14.48
N ILE A 211 0.55 5.69 15.05
CA ILE A 211 0.57 4.28 15.50
C ILE A 211 -0.62 3.57 14.83
N ILE A 212 -0.37 2.40 14.25
CA ILE A 212 -1.41 1.47 13.82
C ILE A 212 -1.29 0.22 14.68
N ILE A 213 -2.36 -0.16 15.37
CA ILE A 213 -2.44 -1.36 16.21
C ILE A 213 -3.40 -2.33 15.54
N HIS A 214 -2.84 -3.42 15.01
CA HIS A 214 -3.53 -4.46 14.25
C HIS A 214 -3.30 -5.84 14.90
N PRO A 215 -4.08 -6.20 15.93
CA PRO A 215 -4.09 -7.54 16.51
C PRO A 215 -4.70 -8.58 15.57
N ARG A 216 -4.55 -9.86 15.93
CA ARG A 216 -5.11 -10.97 15.15
C ARG A 216 -6.63 -11.04 15.29
N GLY A 217 -7.31 -11.19 14.16
CA GLY A 217 -8.75 -11.43 14.07
C GLY A 217 -9.27 -12.66 14.83
N SER A 218 -10.47 -12.55 15.41
CA SER A 218 -11.14 -13.66 16.11
C SER A 218 -11.75 -14.74 15.19
N ASN A 219 -11.70 -14.54 13.88
CA ASN A 219 -12.35 -15.38 12.87
C ASN A 219 -13.88 -15.53 13.07
N ALA A 220 -14.55 -14.47 13.54
CA ALA A 220 -15.99 -14.47 13.83
C ALA A 220 -16.89 -14.57 12.56
N GLY A 221 -16.32 -14.34 11.37
CA GLY A 221 -16.99 -14.38 10.08
C GLY A 221 -16.09 -14.87 8.95
N TYR A 222 -16.67 -15.06 7.77
CA TYR A 222 -15.93 -15.47 6.58
C TYR A 222 -14.82 -14.46 6.24
N GLN A 223 -13.58 -14.96 6.07
CA GLN A 223 -12.39 -14.15 5.70
C GLN A 223 -12.12 -12.90 6.56
N GLN A 224 -12.57 -12.88 7.82
CA GLN A 224 -12.39 -11.72 8.69
C GLN A 224 -10.94 -11.22 8.75
N ALA A 225 -9.96 -12.10 8.88
CA ALA A 225 -8.55 -11.71 8.91
C ALA A 225 -8.16 -10.86 7.68
N ALA A 226 -8.59 -11.26 6.48
CA ALA A 226 -8.30 -10.51 5.25
C ALA A 226 -8.97 -9.13 5.22
N ALA A 227 -10.18 -9.01 5.78
CA ALA A 227 -10.86 -7.71 5.90
C ALA A 227 -10.11 -6.76 6.85
N LEU A 228 -9.61 -7.28 7.97
CA LEU A 228 -8.85 -6.51 8.95
C LEU A 228 -7.47 -6.11 8.40
N ASP A 229 -6.78 -7.06 7.76
CA ASP A 229 -5.51 -6.83 7.07
C ASP A 229 -5.66 -5.71 6.04
N PHE A 230 -6.71 -5.75 5.21
CA PHE A 230 -7.01 -4.68 4.27
C PHE A 230 -7.20 -3.33 4.97
N MET A 231 -8.00 -3.26 6.03
CA MET A 231 -8.27 -2.00 6.73
C MET A 231 -7.02 -1.42 7.40
N ALA A 232 -6.14 -2.26 7.93
CA ALA A 232 -4.86 -1.85 8.50
C ALA A 232 -3.92 -1.30 7.43
N SER A 233 -3.77 -2.01 6.31
CA SER A 233 -3.02 -1.51 5.16
C SER A 233 -3.62 -0.23 4.58
N TYR A 234 -4.94 -0.09 4.57
CA TYR A 234 -5.62 1.13 4.09
C TYR A 234 -5.36 2.35 4.98
N ALA A 235 -5.27 2.16 6.30
CA ALA A 235 -4.87 3.22 7.23
C ALA A 235 -3.44 3.68 6.96
N TYR A 236 -2.52 2.73 6.77
CA TYR A 236 -1.13 3.01 6.40
C TYR A 236 -1.02 3.77 5.07
N HIS A 237 -1.69 3.30 4.01
CA HIS A 237 -1.71 3.98 2.71
C HIS A 237 -2.26 5.38 2.80
N THR A 238 -3.31 5.58 3.61
CA THR A 238 -3.89 6.91 3.81
C THR A 238 -2.91 7.85 4.52
N LEU A 239 -2.12 7.36 5.47
CA LEU A 239 -1.07 8.15 6.12
C LEU A 239 0.01 8.54 5.10
N HIS A 240 0.51 7.58 4.31
CA HIS A 240 1.47 7.84 3.23
C HIS A 240 0.97 8.86 2.23
N ALA A 241 -0.24 8.67 1.69
CA ALA A 241 -0.85 9.62 0.76
C ALA A 241 -1.09 11.00 1.38
N ARG A 242 -1.04 11.11 2.71
CA ARG A 242 -1.11 12.35 3.46
C ARG A 242 0.24 12.84 3.96
N GLY A 243 1.33 12.23 3.51
CA GLY A 243 2.71 12.65 3.72
C GLY A 243 3.29 12.19 5.05
N TYR A 244 2.96 10.99 5.53
CA TYR A 244 3.73 10.34 6.60
C TYR A 244 4.76 9.40 5.94
N ASP A 245 6.02 9.44 6.38
CA ASP A 245 7.04 8.49 5.96
C ASP A 245 7.01 7.23 6.83
N ASN A 246 7.62 6.13 6.36
CA ASN A 246 7.66 4.85 7.10
C ASN A 246 8.14 5.01 8.54
N GLN A 247 9.22 5.76 8.73
CA GLN A 247 9.83 6.01 10.05
C GLN A 247 8.95 6.85 11.00
N GLU A 248 7.93 7.53 10.46
CA GLU A 248 6.96 8.32 11.22
C GLU A 248 5.72 7.47 11.61
N ILE A 249 5.66 6.19 11.22
CA ILE A 249 4.54 5.29 11.50
C ILE A 249 5.05 4.06 12.24
N TYR A 250 4.52 3.81 13.42
CA TYR A 250 4.71 2.54 14.13
C TYR A 250 3.55 1.59 13.80
N PHE A 251 3.77 0.65 12.89
CA PHE A 251 2.73 -0.28 12.43
C PHE A 251 2.85 -1.61 13.19
N LEU A 252 2.26 -1.65 14.38
CA LEU A 252 2.21 -2.83 15.23
C LEU A 252 1.19 -3.84 14.69
N SER A 253 1.67 -4.90 14.05
CA SER A 253 0.86 -6.00 13.52
C SER A 253 1.27 -7.35 14.12
N TYR A 254 0.31 -8.25 14.32
CA TYR A 254 0.60 -9.64 14.65
C TYR A 254 1.29 -10.41 13.50
N GLN A 255 1.15 -9.92 12.26
CA GLN A 255 1.58 -10.58 11.04
C GLN A 255 2.80 -9.86 10.43
N PRO A 256 4.02 -10.37 10.57
CA PRO A 256 5.22 -9.73 9.99
C PRO A 256 5.30 -9.79 8.48
N SER A 257 4.56 -10.69 7.83
CA SER A 257 4.55 -10.82 6.38
C SER A 257 3.31 -10.17 5.76
N LEU A 258 2.69 -9.20 6.44
CA LEU A 258 1.57 -8.46 5.90
C LEU A 258 2.05 -7.70 4.66
N ASP A 259 1.40 -7.97 3.54
CA ASP A 259 1.60 -7.28 2.27
C ASP A 259 0.72 -6.03 2.31
N VAL A 260 1.35 -4.90 2.61
CA VAL A 260 0.67 -3.62 2.77
C VAL A 260 0.37 -3.03 1.40
N ASN A 261 1.34 -3.00 0.49
CA ASN A 261 1.22 -2.37 -0.83
C ASN A 261 0.46 -3.24 -1.89
N ALA A 262 0.11 -4.48 -1.53
CA ALA A 262 -0.58 -5.48 -2.34
C ALA A 262 0.20 -5.88 -3.61
N ASP A 263 1.53 -5.91 -3.54
CA ASP A 263 2.42 -6.34 -4.63
C ASP A 263 2.69 -7.86 -4.62
N ALA A 264 2.10 -8.59 -3.66
CA ALA A 264 2.28 -10.01 -3.34
C ALA A 264 3.50 -10.35 -2.47
N TYR A 265 4.17 -9.37 -1.87
CA TYR A 265 5.38 -9.55 -1.08
C TYR A 265 5.27 -8.86 0.29
N ALA A 266 6.16 -9.25 1.21
CA ALA A 266 6.16 -8.72 2.56
C ALA A 266 7.01 -7.44 2.66
N ASP A 267 6.46 -6.40 3.29
CA ASP A 267 7.11 -5.10 3.44
C ASP A 267 8.07 -5.05 4.65
N ALA A 268 9.35 -5.33 4.39
CA ALA A 268 10.35 -5.55 5.44
C ALA A 268 10.60 -4.38 6.41
N ASN A 269 10.34 -3.14 5.98
CA ASN A 269 10.61 -1.92 6.75
C ASN A 269 9.33 -1.18 7.17
N VAL A 270 8.18 -1.84 7.07
CA VAL A 270 6.88 -1.23 7.32
C VAL A 270 6.25 -1.75 8.60
N ILE A 271 6.43 -3.05 8.90
CA ILE A 271 5.70 -3.73 9.98
C ILE A 271 6.56 -3.88 11.23
N ASP A 272 6.12 -3.28 12.34
CA ASP A 272 6.72 -3.37 13.68
C ASP A 272 6.15 -4.57 14.46
N ALA A 273 6.23 -5.76 13.88
CA ALA A 273 5.71 -6.99 14.49
C ALA A 273 6.62 -7.52 15.61
N PRO A 274 6.06 -8.15 16.67
CA PRO A 274 6.88 -8.71 17.73
C PRO A 274 7.79 -9.87 17.28
N VAL A 275 7.37 -10.60 16.25
CA VAL A 275 8.23 -11.50 15.48
C VAL A 275 8.59 -10.75 14.22
N THR A 276 9.86 -10.39 14.05
CA THR A 276 10.28 -9.62 12.87
C THR A 276 10.17 -10.44 11.58
N LEU A 277 10.08 -9.79 10.42
CA LEU A 277 10.12 -10.50 9.13
C LEU A 277 11.36 -11.39 8.97
N SER A 278 12.50 -10.95 9.51
CA SER A 278 13.75 -11.71 9.45
C SER A 278 13.71 -13.01 10.27
N THR A 279 13.18 -12.97 11.50
CA THR A 279 13.05 -14.17 12.34
C THR A 279 11.91 -15.07 11.88
N PHE A 280 10.84 -14.50 11.34
CA PHE A 280 9.79 -15.25 10.65
C PHE A 280 10.34 -16.05 9.46
N ARG A 281 11.14 -15.42 8.58
CA ARG A 281 11.83 -16.11 7.47
C ARG A 281 12.82 -17.19 7.96
N ALA A 282 13.33 -17.04 9.19
CA ALA A 282 14.17 -18.06 9.85
C ALA A 282 13.37 -19.19 10.53
N GLY A 283 12.04 -19.18 10.46
CA GLY A 283 11.14 -20.24 10.95
C GLY A 283 10.47 -19.98 12.29
N GLU A 284 10.58 -18.77 12.85
CA GLU A 284 9.80 -18.38 14.02
C GLU A 284 8.33 -18.15 13.64
N ASN A 285 7.38 -18.65 14.45
CA ASN A 285 5.95 -18.49 14.16
C ASN A 285 5.45 -17.12 14.66
N PRO A 286 4.59 -16.41 13.90
CA PRO A 286 3.96 -15.18 14.37
C PRO A 286 3.10 -15.44 15.62
N ARG A 287 3.12 -14.50 16.57
CA ARG A 287 2.34 -14.55 17.81
C ARG A 287 1.35 -13.39 17.92
N ASP A 288 0.36 -13.56 18.79
CA ASP A 288 -0.59 -12.49 19.11
C ASP A 288 0.11 -11.34 19.86
N LEU A 289 -0.52 -10.16 19.82
CA LEU A 289 -0.02 -8.96 20.48
C LEU A 289 -0.31 -9.02 21.98
N THR A 290 0.57 -8.40 22.76
CA THR A 290 0.46 -8.28 24.21
C THR A 290 0.40 -6.82 24.64
N LEU A 291 0.05 -6.56 25.89
CA LEU A 291 0.11 -5.21 26.46
C LEU A 291 1.53 -4.62 26.40
N ASP A 292 2.57 -5.45 26.52
CA ASP A 292 3.96 -5.00 26.43
C ASP A 292 4.30 -4.49 25.03
N ASP A 293 3.80 -5.16 23.98
CA ASP A 293 4.02 -4.73 22.59
C ASP A 293 3.36 -3.36 22.32
N VAL A 294 2.14 -3.16 22.83
CA VAL A 294 1.45 -1.85 22.73
C VAL A 294 2.18 -0.79 23.56
N SER A 295 2.65 -1.15 24.75
CA SER A 295 3.44 -0.23 25.58
C SER A 295 4.71 0.24 24.87
N LEU A 296 5.39 -0.63 24.12
CA LEU A 296 6.57 -0.25 23.33
C LEU A 296 6.23 0.78 22.25
N ALA A 297 5.08 0.66 21.58
CA ALA A 297 4.63 1.65 20.61
C ALA A 297 4.39 3.03 21.25
N PHE A 298 3.82 3.09 22.47
CA PHE A 298 3.66 4.34 23.22
C PHE A 298 5.01 4.92 23.68
N GLU A 299 5.96 4.08 24.10
CA GLU A 299 7.31 4.53 24.44
C GLU A 299 8.04 5.10 23.21
N TRP A 300 7.92 4.43 22.05
CA TRP A 300 8.42 4.95 20.78
C TRP A 300 7.80 6.30 20.43
N ALA A 301 6.48 6.46 20.59
CA ALA A 301 5.80 7.71 20.29
C ALA A 301 6.26 8.86 21.20
N LYS A 302 6.54 8.59 22.49
CA LYS A 302 7.12 9.59 23.40
C LYS A 302 8.51 10.03 22.96
N GLN A 303 9.31 9.12 22.38
CA GLN A 303 10.66 9.43 21.90
C GLN A 303 10.67 10.35 20.66
N GLN A 304 9.55 10.46 19.93
CA GLN A 304 9.40 11.44 18.85
C GLN A 304 9.36 12.89 19.36
N GLY A 305 9.16 13.10 20.67
CA GLY A 305 9.19 14.42 21.28
C GLY A 305 7.95 15.25 20.96
N SER A 306 8.15 16.54 20.70
CA SER A 306 7.07 17.46 20.34
C SER A 306 6.75 17.35 18.86
N LEU A 307 5.46 17.22 18.54
CA LEU A 307 4.99 17.09 17.17
C LEU A 307 4.31 18.38 16.71
N ASP A 308 4.41 18.68 15.41
CA ASP A 308 3.69 19.79 14.77
C ASP A 308 2.24 19.38 14.42
N GLU A 309 2.01 18.08 14.27
CA GLU A 309 0.69 17.49 14.04
C GLU A 309 0.29 16.55 15.20
N PRO A 310 -1.02 16.33 15.44
CA PRO A 310 -1.45 15.40 16.49
C PRO A 310 -0.89 13.99 16.27
N LEU A 311 -0.54 13.29 17.35
CA LEU A 311 -0.31 11.85 17.28
C LEU A 311 -1.62 11.18 16.85
N ILE A 312 -1.61 10.46 15.74
CA ILE A 312 -2.76 9.67 15.30
C ILE A 312 -2.57 8.20 15.64
N ILE A 313 -3.58 7.60 16.26
CA ILE A 313 -3.57 6.20 16.65
C ILE A 313 -4.78 5.53 16.02
N PHE A 314 -4.54 4.45 15.28
CA PHE A 314 -5.58 3.55 14.79
C PHE A 314 -5.55 2.26 15.62
N PHE A 315 -6.70 1.87 16.13
CA PHE A 315 -6.91 0.52 16.63
C PHE A 315 -7.91 -0.18 15.72
N ILE A 316 -7.50 -1.31 15.15
CA ILE A 316 -8.28 -2.02 14.14
C ILE A 316 -8.47 -3.43 14.66
N ASP A 317 -9.73 -3.79 14.91
CA ASP A 317 -10.20 -5.06 15.46
C ASP A 317 -10.47 -5.07 16.98
N HIS A 318 -10.68 -6.26 17.56
CA HIS A 318 -11.88 -6.52 18.36
C HIS A 318 -12.00 -5.68 19.63
N GLY A 319 -13.24 -5.30 19.92
CA GLY A 319 -13.60 -4.63 21.16
C GLY A 319 -14.67 -5.40 21.90
N ILE A 320 -14.64 -5.24 23.21
CA ILE A 320 -15.66 -5.67 24.14
C ILE A 320 -16.11 -4.43 24.93
N PRO A 321 -17.25 -4.45 25.63
CA PRO A 321 -17.62 -3.35 26.49
C PRO A 321 -16.49 -3.02 27.49
N GLY A 322 -15.92 -1.82 27.40
CA GLY A 322 -14.84 -1.36 28.29
C GLY A 322 -13.42 -1.84 27.96
N GLY A 323 -13.17 -2.38 26.76
CA GLY A 323 -11.81 -2.74 26.36
C GLY A 323 -11.65 -3.20 24.92
N LEU A 324 -10.39 -3.36 24.52
CA LEU A 324 -9.96 -3.81 23.20
C LEU A 324 -9.13 -5.10 23.34
N LEU A 325 -9.36 -6.08 22.48
CA LEU A 325 -8.68 -7.37 22.52
C LEU A 325 -7.39 -7.30 21.70
N LEU A 326 -6.29 -7.81 22.26
CA LEU A 326 -5.01 -7.92 21.57
C LEU A 326 -4.77 -9.32 20.97
N ASP A 327 -5.60 -10.28 21.38
CA ASP A 327 -5.61 -11.64 20.88
C ASP A 327 -7.04 -12.19 20.68
N PRO A 328 -7.23 -13.19 19.79
CA PRO A 328 -8.52 -13.81 19.51
C PRO A 328 -9.23 -14.45 20.71
N GLN A 329 -8.48 -14.86 21.73
CA GLN A 329 -8.99 -15.59 22.91
C GLN A 329 -9.29 -14.65 24.09
N GLY A 330 -8.94 -13.37 24.00
CA GLY A 330 -9.13 -12.37 25.05
C GLY A 330 -8.31 -12.65 26.30
N GLN A 331 -7.10 -13.20 26.13
CA GLN A 331 -6.12 -13.35 27.21
C GLN A 331 -5.46 -12.02 27.56
N ASP A 332 -5.18 -11.20 26.54
CA ASP A 332 -4.65 -9.86 26.64
C ASP A 332 -5.72 -8.85 26.20
N ILE A 333 -6.18 -8.05 27.17
CA ILE A 333 -7.23 -7.04 26.98
C ILE A 333 -6.66 -5.68 27.36
N LEU A 334 -6.62 -4.78 26.40
CA LEU A 334 -6.38 -3.36 26.62
C LEU A 334 -7.67 -2.71 27.15
N SER A 335 -7.81 -2.72 28.48
CA SER A 335 -8.95 -2.08 29.16
C SER A 335 -8.98 -0.56 28.92
N THR A 336 -10.17 0.04 28.97
CA THR A 336 -10.33 1.51 28.86
C THR A 336 -9.46 2.25 29.87
N ALA A 337 -9.34 1.74 31.10
CA ALA A 337 -8.54 2.37 32.16
C ALA A 337 -7.04 2.35 31.85
N GLN A 338 -6.53 1.23 31.31
CA GLN A 338 -5.13 1.12 30.92
C GLN A 338 -4.83 2.02 29.71
N LEU A 339 -5.69 1.99 28.69
CA LEU A 339 -5.56 2.86 27.52
C LEU A 339 -5.59 4.33 27.93
N LYS A 340 -6.53 4.73 28.80
CA LYS A 340 -6.60 6.09 29.34
C LYS A 340 -5.29 6.49 30.02
N THR A 341 -4.72 5.60 30.82
CA THR A 341 -3.46 5.84 31.53
C THR A 341 -2.32 6.13 30.55
N TRP A 342 -2.19 5.34 29.48
CA TRP A 342 -1.16 5.56 28.46
C TRP A 342 -1.38 6.82 27.62
N LEU A 343 -2.63 7.13 27.25
CA LEU A 343 -2.93 8.37 26.53
C LEU A 343 -2.65 9.60 27.40
N ASP A 344 -3.01 9.56 28.68
CA ASP A 344 -2.74 10.63 29.64
C ASP A 344 -1.23 10.80 29.88
N ASP A 345 -0.49 9.71 30.05
CA ASP A 345 0.98 9.71 30.20
C ASP A 345 1.67 10.32 28.98
N TYR A 346 1.29 9.88 27.77
CA TYR A 346 1.82 10.41 26.53
C TYR A 346 1.62 11.93 26.42
N GLN A 347 0.39 12.42 26.64
CA GLN A 347 0.10 13.85 26.54
C GLN A 347 0.77 14.67 27.65
N GLN A 348 0.89 14.13 28.87
CA GLN A 348 1.64 14.80 29.94
C GLN A 348 3.14 14.88 29.64
N HIS A 349 3.70 13.85 29.01
CA HIS A 349 5.13 13.79 28.70
C HIS A 349 5.52 14.72 27.54
N THR A 350 4.70 14.74 26.49
CA THR A 350 5.04 15.39 25.21
C THR A 350 4.38 16.76 25.04
N GLY A 351 3.22 16.97 25.67
CA GLY A 351 2.36 18.13 25.41
C GLY A 351 1.59 18.05 24.09
N ASN A 352 1.68 16.95 23.34
CA ASN A 352 1.08 16.82 22.02
C ASN A 352 -0.43 16.61 22.10
N ALA A 353 -1.12 17.07 21.05
CA ALA A 353 -2.49 16.65 20.77
C ALA A 353 -2.54 15.20 20.29
N LEU A 354 -3.71 14.57 20.40
CA LEU A 354 -3.90 13.16 20.04
C LEU A 354 -5.24 12.92 19.34
N VAL A 355 -5.23 12.06 18.33
CA VAL A 355 -6.43 11.54 17.66
C VAL A 355 -6.42 10.01 17.77
N LEU A 356 -7.43 9.44 18.42
CA LEU A 356 -7.63 7.99 18.49
C LEU A 356 -8.83 7.61 17.61
N VAL A 357 -8.60 6.72 16.64
CA VAL A 357 -9.62 6.13 15.77
C VAL A 357 -9.72 4.64 16.07
N VAL A 358 -10.92 4.19 16.45
CA VAL A 358 -11.17 2.80 16.87
C VAL A 358 -12.18 2.14 15.94
N GLU A 359 -11.71 1.18 15.14
CA GLU A 359 -12.54 0.28 14.34
C GLU A 359 -12.72 -1.05 15.09
N ALA A 360 -13.72 -1.09 15.97
CA ALA A 360 -13.95 -2.24 16.84
C ALA A 360 -15.41 -2.34 17.31
N CYS A 361 -15.87 -3.55 17.61
CA CYS A 361 -17.15 -3.77 18.29
C CYS A 361 -17.16 -3.04 19.64
N HIS A 362 -18.30 -2.49 20.05
CA HIS A 362 -18.48 -1.79 21.32
C HIS A 362 -17.53 -0.59 21.53
N SER A 363 -16.91 -0.06 20.48
CA SER A 363 -15.91 1.01 20.57
C SER A 363 -16.45 2.31 21.17
N GLY A 364 -17.76 2.58 21.05
CA GLY A 364 -18.43 3.71 21.69
C GLY A 364 -18.42 3.65 23.22
N THR A 365 -18.28 2.47 23.82
CA THR A 365 -18.17 2.30 25.29
C THR A 365 -16.91 2.92 25.87
N LEU A 366 -15.90 3.19 25.03
CA LEU A 366 -14.62 3.78 25.44
C LEU A 366 -14.69 5.32 25.45
N VAL A 367 -15.60 5.91 24.67
CA VAL A 367 -15.53 7.30 24.22
C VAL A 367 -15.57 8.29 25.38
N SER A 368 -16.54 8.17 26.28
CA SER A 368 -16.70 9.11 27.41
C SER A 368 -15.52 9.05 28.39
N ASP A 369 -14.99 7.85 28.60
CA ASP A 369 -13.96 7.57 29.61
C ASP A 369 -12.57 8.00 29.12
N LEU A 370 -12.35 8.01 27.81
CA LEU A 370 -11.10 8.45 27.20
C LEU A 370 -11.04 9.97 26.96
N ALA A 371 -12.14 10.70 27.10
CA ALA A 371 -12.22 12.14 26.80
C ALA A 371 -11.22 12.98 27.64
N ALA A 372 -10.45 13.84 26.97
CA ALA A 372 -9.47 14.75 27.57
C ALA A 372 -9.28 16.03 26.71
N GLU A 373 -8.53 17.01 27.21
CA GLU A 373 -8.16 18.19 26.41
C GLU A 373 -7.20 17.81 25.28
N GLN A 374 -7.36 18.47 24.12
CA GLN A 374 -6.57 18.20 22.90
C GLN A 374 -6.56 16.73 22.48
N ARG A 375 -7.63 16.00 22.78
CA ARG A 375 -7.80 14.60 22.45
C ARG A 375 -9.11 14.39 21.71
N LEU A 376 -9.01 13.89 20.48
CA LEU A 376 -10.14 13.50 19.67
C LEU A 376 -10.30 11.98 19.74
N ILE A 377 -11.50 11.50 20.09
CA ILE A 377 -11.82 10.07 20.07
C ILE A 377 -12.88 9.84 18.98
N ILE A 378 -12.61 8.89 18.10
CA ILE A 378 -13.49 8.48 17.00
C ILE A 378 -13.72 6.98 17.12
N SER A 379 -14.98 6.56 17.16
CA SER A 379 -15.37 5.15 17.23
C SER A 379 -16.20 4.76 16.01
N SER A 380 -16.01 3.53 15.51
CA SER A 380 -16.76 3.02 14.37
C SER A 380 -18.21 2.68 14.69
N THR A 381 -18.53 2.50 15.96
CA THR A 381 -19.88 2.20 16.44
C THR A 381 -20.11 2.77 17.84
N ASP A 382 -21.32 2.61 18.36
CA ASP A 382 -21.68 2.93 19.74
C ASP A 382 -21.43 1.72 20.67
N GLU A 383 -22.47 1.24 21.35
CA GLU A 383 -22.40 0.01 22.15
C GLU A 383 -22.68 -1.24 21.31
N ASP A 384 -22.97 -1.11 20.00
CA ASP A 384 -23.26 -2.24 19.10
C ASP A 384 -21.98 -2.86 18.49
N LEU A 385 -22.15 -3.87 17.64
CA LEU A 385 -21.09 -4.51 16.88
C LEU A 385 -20.57 -3.63 15.73
N ALA A 386 -19.33 -3.89 15.32
CA ALA A 386 -18.75 -3.35 14.09
C ALA A 386 -18.97 -4.34 12.93
N TYR A 387 -19.24 -3.80 11.75
CA TYR A 387 -19.60 -4.53 10.54
C TYR A 387 -18.78 -4.02 9.35
N TYR A 388 -18.47 -4.93 8.44
CA TYR A 388 -17.77 -4.67 7.20
C TYR A 388 -18.07 -5.79 6.20
N ASP A 389 -17.77 -5.58 4.93
CA ASP A 389 -17.83 -6.67 3.94
C ASP A 389 -16.66 -7.66 4.11
N ASP A 390 -16.74 -8.81 3.44
CA ASP A 390 -15.81 -9.94 3.62
C ASP A 390 -14.33 -9.59 3.33
N LEU A 391 -14.08 -8.44 2.69
CA LEU A 391 -12.75 -7.96 2.30
C LEU A 391 -12.41 -6.60 2.92
N GLY A 392 -13.22 -6.07 3.84
CA GLY A 392 -12.98 -4.79 4.52
C GLY A 392 -13.10 -3.55 3.62
N ARG A 393 -13.49 -3.71 2.36
CA ARG A 393 -13.57 -2.64 1.35
C ARG A 393 -14.81 -1.77 1.50
N SER A 394 -15.79 -2.25 2.26
CA SER A 394 -16.94 -1.48 2.73
C SER A 394 -16.97 -1.55 4.26
N SER A 395 -16.35 -0.57 4.93
CA SER A 395 -16.25 -0.47 6.39
C SER A 395 -16.32 1.00 6.84
N PHE A 396 -16.56 1.25 8.13
CA PHE A 396 -16.51 2.61 8.65
C PHE A 396 -15.12 3.23 8.45
N LEU A 397 -14.06 2.53 8.86
CA LEU A 397 -12.70 3.05 8.81
C LEU A 397 -12.29 3.41 7.38
N LYS A 398 -12.56 2.54 6.41
CA LYS A 398 -12.27 2.80 4.99
C LYS A 398 -13.01 4.07 4.52
N LEU A 399 -14.32 4.16 4.76
CA LEU A 399 -15.12 5.31 4.34
C LEU A 399 -14.67 6.61 5.02
N TYR A 400 -14.24 6.53 6.28
CA TYR A 400 -13.70 7.66 7.03
C TYR A 400 -12.34 8.12 6.48
N LEU A 401 -11.42 7.18 6.25
CA LEU A 401 -10.12 7.43 5.66
C LEU A 401 -10.21 8.02 4.26
N ASP A 402 -11.19 7.60 3.44
CA ASP A 402 -11.44 8.23 2.14
C ASP A 402 -11.68 9.73 2.26
N GLN A 403 -12.41 10.19 3.29
CA GLN A 403 -12.68 11.61 3.49
C GLN A 403 -11.43 12.34 4.00
N LEU A 404 -10.70 11.74 4.94
CA LEU A 404 -9.44 12.32 5.45
C LEU A 404 -8.39 12.45 4.33
N ARG A 405 -8.30 11.44 3.46
CA ARG A 405 -7.44 11.45 2.27
C ARG A 405 -7.77 12.60 1.32
N GLN A 406 -9.05 12.95 1.20
CA GLN A 406 -9.53 14.10 0.43
C GLN A 406 -9.30 15.45 1.13
N GLY A 407 -8.62 15.46 2.28
CA GLY A 407 -8.32 16.68 3.02
C GLY A 407 -9.52 17.22 3.80
N ALA A 408 -10.54 16.42 4.04
CA ALA A 408 -11.64 16.80 4.93
C ALA A 408 -11.13 16.94 6.37
N THR A 409 -11.73 17.86 7.11
CA THR A 409 -11.53 17.92 8.57
C THR A 409 -12.09 16.65 9.22
N TYR A 410 -11.61 16.29 10.41
CA TYR A 410 -12.12 15.10 11.11
C TYR A 410 -13.64 15.12 11.33
N GLN A 411 -14.23 16.32 11.53
CA GLN A 411 -15.67 16.51 11.67
C GLN A 411 -16.43 16.32 10.35
N GLU A 412 -15.93 16.88 9.24
CA GLU A 412 -16.53 16.71 7.92
C GLU A 412 -16.49 15.24 7.49
N ALA A 413 -15.32 14.61 7.67
CA ALA A 413 -15.15 13.18 7.44
C ALA A 413 -16.19 12.36 8.20
N MET A 414 -16.38 12.64 9.49
CA MET A 414 -17.35 11.91 10.32
C MET A 414 -18.79 12.11 9.83
N ASN A 415 -19.16 13.34 9.47
CA ASN A 415 -20.50 13.65 8.97
C ASN A 415 -20.79 12.92 7.66
N HIS A 416 -19.84 12.94 6.72
CA HIS A 416 -19.95 12.23 5.45
C HIS A 416 -20.03 10.72 5.65
N THR A 417 -19.17 10.15 6.50
CA THR A 417 -19.16 8.71 6.77
C THR A 417 -20.48 8.25 7.41
N ARG A 418 -21.03 8.99 8.38
CA ARG A 418 -22.36 8.69 8.96
C ARG A 418 -23.46 8.70 7.90
N GLN A 419 -23.45 9.70 7.01
CA GLN A 419 -24.41 9.77 5.92
C GLN A 419 -24.28 8.56 4.99
N LEU A 420 -23.06 8.20 4.59
CA LEU A 420 -22.80 7.05 3.75
C LEU A 420 -23.29 5.75 4.40
N ILE A 421 -22.85 5.46 5.64
CA ILE A 421 -23.23 4.27 6.39
C ILE A 421 -24.76 4.12 6.49
N SER A 422 -25.48 5.22 6.75
CA SER A 422 -26.94 5.19 6.82
C SER A 422 -27.62 4.74 5.51
N GLY A 423 -26.96 4.90 4.37
CA GLY A 423 -27.41 4.48 3.05
C GLY A 423 -27.10 3.01 2.71
N TYR A 424 -26.20 2.34 3.45
CA TYR A 424 -25.92 0.92 3.22
C TYR A 424 -27.09 0.02 3.71
N ARG A 425 -27.05 -1.26 3.35
CA ARG A 425 -27.96 -2.28 3.90
C ARG A 425 -27.43 -2.83 5.23
N LYS A 426 -28.31 -3.53 5.94
CA LYS A 426 -27.94 -4.29 7.15
C LYS A 426 -26.87 -5.35 6.81
N PRO A 427 -25.92 -5.60 7.72
CA PRO A 427 -25.84 -5.02 9.06
C PRO A 427 -25.07 -3.70 9.17
N LEU A 428 -24.30 -3.29 8.14
CA LEU A 428 -23.42 -2.10 8.19
C LEU A 428 -24.15 -0.82 8.63
N ASN A 429 -25.36 -0.59 8.13
CA ASN A 429 -26.15 0.59 8.50
C ASN A 429 -26.68 0.62 9.94
N ARG A 430 -26.41 -0.40 10.75
CA ARG A 430 -26.68 -0.40 12.20
C ARG A 430 -25.62 0.35 12.98
N GLN A 431 -24.40 0.44 12.45
CA GLN A 431 -23.33 1.16 13.14
C GLN A 431 -23.69 2.62 13.30
N ASN A 432 -23.38 3.12 14.49
CA ASN A 432 -23.57 4.51 14.86
C ASN A 432 -22.22 5.10 15.31
N PRO A 433 -21.38 5.53 14.35
CA PRO A 433 -20.06 6.04 14.67
C PRO A 433 -20.12 7.26 15.59
N GLN A 434 -19.21 7.37 16.56
CA GLN A 434 -19.15 8.47 17.51
C GLN A 434 -17.89 9.33 17.29
N LEU A 435 -17.99 10.60 17.68
CA LEU A 435 -16.88 11.54 17.67
C LEU A 435 -16.98 12.38 18.95
N GLU A 436 -15.93 12.34 19.76
CA GLU A 436 -15.82 13.04 21.04
C GLU A 436 -14.71 14.08 20.96
N ASP A 437 -15.14 15.33 20.98
CA ASP A 437 -14.31 16.54 20.96
C ASP A 437 -14.81 17.56 22.01
N SER A 438 -15.58 17.12 23.02
CA SER A 438 -16.40 17.99 23.86
C SER A 438 -15.60 18.94 24.77
N ARG A 439 -14.31 18.66 25.00
CA ARG A 439 -13.42 19.51 25.80
C ARG A 439 -12.92 20.73 25.01
N SER A 440 -12.71 20.60 23.70
CA SER A 440 -12.28 21.70 22.83
C SER A 440 -13.44 22.32 22.03
N GLY A 441 -14.34 21.47 21.54
CA GLY A 441 -15.47 21.77 20.66
C GLY A 441 -15.11 22.26 19.25
N LEU A 442 -13.81 22.40 18.94
CA LEU A 442 -13.30 23.03 17.73
C LEU A 442 -12.21 22.20 17.04
N PHE A 443 -11.51 21.32 17.75
CA PHE A 443 -10.38 20.55 17.23
C PHE A 443 -10.79 19.76 15.98
N ALA A 444 -11.87 18.99 16.05
CA ALA A 444 -12.33 18.16 14.93
C ALA A 444 -12.75 18.99 13.70
N LYS A 445 -13.13 20.26 13.90
CA LYS A 445 -13.54 21.18 12.83
C LYS A 445 -12.37 21.94 12.21
N GLN A 446 -11.22 21.96 12.87
CA GLN A 446 -10.07 22.79 12.47
C GLN A 446 -8.89 21.96 11.97
N HIS A 447 -8.81 20.69 12.36
CA HIS A 447 -7.72 19.80 11.98
C HIS A 447 -8.16 18.81 10.89
N CYS A 448 -7.24 18.59 9.95
CA CYS A 448 -7.28 17.55 8.93
C CYS A 448 -6.12 16.57 9.17
N LEU A 449 -6.13 15.40 8.53
CA LEU A 449 -5.00 14.47 8.62
C LEU A 449 -3.75 15.09 7.98
N ASN A 450 -2.77 15.39 8.83
CA ASN A 450 -1.51 16.07 8.51
C ASN A 450 -1.76 17.33 7.67
N GLY A 451 -2.36 18.36 8.28
CA GLY A 451 -2.70 19.63 7.65
C GLY A 451 -3.84 19.62 6.60
N CYS A 452 -4.47 20.76 6.34
CA CYS A 452 -5.62 20.86 5.42
C CYS A 452 -5.21 21.24 3.99
N PHE A 453 -4.55 20.31 3.29
CA PHE A 453 -4.03 20.48 1.91
C PHE A 453 -5.10 20.41 0.78
N GLY A 454 -6.36 20.16 1.11
CA GLY A 454 -7.41 19.89 0.12
C GLY A 454 -7.30 18.49 -0.48
N ALA A 455 -8.06 18.25 -1.55
CA ALA A 455 -8.15 16.94 -2.19
C ALA A 455 -6.91 16.61 -3.01
N LEU A 456 -6.40 15.39 -2.84
CA LEU A 456 -5.34 14.84 -3.68
C LEU A 456 -5.78 14.76 -5.16
N PRO A 457 -4.90 15.12 -6.13
CA PRO A 457 -5.16 14.87 -7.54
C PRO A 457 -5.22 13.36 -7.80
N GLY A 458 -5.97 12.96 -8.83
CA GLY A 458 -6.06 11.53 -9.19
C GLY A 458 -7.04 10.72 -8.35
N MET A 459 -8.06 11.35 -7.76
CA MET A 459 -9.19 10.59 -7.21
C MET A 459 -9.90 9.80 -8.31
N LEU A 460 -9.91 8.49 -8.16
CA LEU A 460 -10.74 7.60 -8.98
C LEU A 460 -12.22 7.92 -8.74
N THR A 461 -12.96 8.06 -9.84
CA THR A 461 -14.42 8.21 -9.82
C THR A 461 -15.07 7.09 -10.63
N LEU A 462 -16.27 6.69 -10.21
CA LEU A 462 -17.05 5.63 -10.82
C LEU A 462 -18.39 6.19 -11.30
N THR A 463 -18.75 5.92 -12.56
CA THR A 463 -20.09 6.15 -13.10
C THR A 463 -20.68 4.81 -13.53
N VAL A 464 -21.68 4.33 -12.79
CA VAL A 464 -22.35 3.06 -13.09
C VAL A 464 -23.43 3.31 -14.15
N ASN A 465 -23.26 2.70 -15.33
CA ASN A 465 -24.18 2.85 -16.46
C ASN A 465 -25.32 1.82 -16.42
N THR A 466 -25.16 0.73 -15.67
CA THR A 466 -26.19 -0.30 -15.51
C THR A 466 -27.28 0.17 -14.53
N PRO A 467 -28.56 0.25 -14.96
CA PRO A 467 -29.65 0.63 -14.06
C PRO A 467 -30.14 -0.56 -13.21
N PRO A 468 -30.77 -0.30 -12.03
CA PRO A 468 -31.49 -1.32 -11.28
C PRO A 468 -32.58 -1.96 -12.15
N ALA A 469 -32.81 -3.27 -12.00
CA ALA A 469 -33.79 -4.00 -12.82
C ALA A 469 -34.46 -5.17 -12.09
N VAL A 470 -35.63 -5.58 -12.60
CA VAL A 470 -36.26 -6.86 -12.25
C VAL A 470 -35.80 -7.89 -13.29
N VAL A 471 -35.28 -9.02 -12.84
CA VAL A 471 -34.59 -9.99 -13.69
C VAL A 471 -35.28 -11.36 -13.60
N ALA A 472 -35.44 -12.04 -14.74
CA ALA A 472 -35.98 -13.39 -14.76
C ALA A 472 -34.93 -14.42 -14.32
N PRO A 473 -35.32 -15.55 -13.69
CA PRO A 473 -34.36 -16.58 -13.29
C PRO A 473 -33.54 -17.14 -14.46
N GLY A 474 -32.21 -17.13 -14.29
CA GLY A 474 -31.25 -17.54 -15.32
C GLY A 474 -31.02 -16.55 -16.46
N GLU A 475 -31.65 -15.36 -16.42
CA GLU A 475 -31.32 -14.26 -17.35
C GLU A 475 -29.92 -13.72 -17.07
N SER A 476 -29.26 -13.17 -18.08
CA SER A 476 -27.95 -12.54 -17.94
C SER A 476 -28.05 -11.03 -18.09
N MET A 477 -27.42 -10.30 -17.17
CA MET A 477 -27.37 -8.85 -17.16
C MET A 477 -25.94 -8.37 -17.40
N GLU A 478 -25.78 -7.31 -18.19
CA GLU A 478 -24.48 -6.64 -18.36
C GLU A 478 -24.27 -5.59 -17.27
N LEU A 479 -23.17 -5.72 -16.54
CA LEU A 479 -22.61 -4.70 -15.69
C LEU A 479 -21.69 -3.83 -16.52
N GLN A 480 -21.93 -2.52 -16.54
CA GLN A 480 -21.11 -1.54 -17.23
C GLN A 480 -20.84 -0.35 -16.30
N VAL A 481 -19.56 0.02 -16.21
CA VAL A 481 -19.09 1.14 -15.41
C VAL A 481 -18.02 1.92 -16.15
N GLU A 482 -18.05 3.23 -16.01
CA GLU A 482 -17.00 4.13 -16.46
C GLU A 482 -16.14 4.57 -15.29
N THR A 483 -14.83 4.60 -15.50
CA THR A 483 -13.85 5.06 -14.51
C THR A 483 -13.10 6.29 -15.01
N GLN A 484 -12.89 7.28 -14.16
CA GLN A 484 -12.00 8.40 -14.47
C GLN A 484 -11.00 8.61 -13.33
N ILE A 485 -9.72 8.70 -13.67
CA ILE A 485 -8.63 8.98 -12.74
C ILE A 485 -7.61 9.93 -13.40
N PRO A 486 -7.66 11.23 -13.10
CA PRO A 486 -6.75 12.20 -13.73
C PRO A 486 -5.28 11.90 -13.39
N GLY A 487 -4.45 11.66 -14.40
CA GLY A 487 -3.01 11.41 -14.23
C GLY A 487 -2.66 10.07 -13.55
N GLY A 488 -3.64 9.19 -13.33
CA GLY A 488 -3.44 7.87 -12.73
C GLY A 488 -3.94 6.74 -13.62
N SER A 489 -4.00 5.54 -13.05
CA SER A 489 -4.50 4.35 -13.72
C SER A 489 -5.29 3.46 -12.76
N VAL A 490 -6.33 2.83 -13.32
CA VAL A 490 -7.17 1.87 -12.61
C VAL A 490 -6.55 0.49 -12.73
N ARG A 491 -6.23 -0.10 -11.57
CA ARG A 491 -5.65 -1.44 -11.40
C ARG A 491 -6.68 -2.52 -11.71
N SER A 492 -7.85 -2.44 -11.08
CA SER A 492 -8.91 -3.42 -11.27
C SER A 492 -10.30 -2.85 -11.00
N VAL A 493 -11.31 -3.46 -11.61
CA VAL A 493 -12.72 -3.13 -11.40
C VAL A 493 -13.49 -4.43 -11.21
N TRP A 494 -14.34 -4.50 -10.18
CA TRP A 494 -15.15 -5.68 -9.90
C TRP A 494 -16.46 -5.30 -9.23
N ALA A 495 -17.41 -6.23 -9.21
CA ALA A 495 -18.63 -6.12 -8.45
C ALA A 495 -18.70 -7.22 -7.39
N SER A 496 -18.91 -6.84 -6.12
CA SER A 496 -19.29 -7.76 -5.05
C SER A 496 -20.82 -7.93 -5.08
N VAL A 497 -21.30 -9.18 -5.08
CA VAL A 497 -22.72 -9.50 -5.27
C VAL A 497 -23.27 -10.20 -4.04
N VAL A 498 -24.04 -9.47 -3.22
CA VAL A 498 -24.78 -10.09 -2.11
C VAL A 498 -26.04 -10.73 -2.68
N THR A 499 -26.02 -12.05 -2.85
CA THR A 499 -27.18 -12.85 -3.31
C THR A 499 -28.19 -13.08 -2.17
N PRO A 500 -29.43 -13.49 -2.48
CA PRO A 500 -30.41 -13.88 -1.44
C PRO A 500 -29.89 -14.97 -0.51
N GLU A 501 -29.14 -15.94 -1.05
CA GLU A 501 -28.52 -17.01 -0.27
C GLU A 501 -27.48 -16.45 0.72
N VAL A 502 -26.52 -15.65 0.23
CA VAL A 502 -25.49 -15.02 1.08
C VAL A 502 -26.14 -14.13 2.14
N ALA A 503 -27.17 -13.36 1.76
CA ALA A 503 -27.92 -12.54 2.70
C ALA A 503 -28.61 -13.35 3.81
N SER A 504 -29.05 -14.57 3.51
CA SER A 504 -29.71 -15.47 4.47
C SER A 504 -28.74 -16.25 5.37
N GLN A 505 -27.51 -16.50 4.90
CA GLN A 505 -26.52 -17.30 5.61
C GLN A 505 -25.58 -16.43 6.45
N ARG A 506 -26.13 -15.83 7.51
CA ARG A 506 -25.38 -15.02 8.48
C ARG A 506 -25.23 -15.72 9.83
N THR A 507 -24.20 -15.35 10.59
CA THR A 507 -24.11 -15.69 12.02
C THR A 507 -25.24 -15.00 12.80
N GLU A 508 -25.47 -15.40 14.05
CA GLU A 508 -26.43 -14.72 14.93
C GLU A 508 -26.12 -13.23 15.10
N ASN A 509 -24.84 -12.89 15.02
CA ASN A 509 -24.32 -11.53 15.12
C ASN A 509 -24.37 -10.77 13.78
N GLY A 510 -24.72 -11.42 12.66
CA GLY A 510 -24.91 -10.79 11.36
C GLY A 510 -23.74 -10.89 10.38
N TYR A 511 -22.62 -11.54 10.75
CA TYR A 511 -21.47 -11.76 9.87
C TYR A 511 -21.79 -12.79 8.79
N SER A 512 -21.22 -12.63 7.59
CA SER A 512 -21.42 -13.62 6.52
C SER A 512 -20.77 -14.96 6.87
N ARG A 513 -21.47 -16.06 6.57
CA ARG A 513 -20.90 -17.43 6.64
C ARG A 513 -20.40 -17.92 5.29
N LEU A 514 -20.82 -17.26 4.21
CA LEU A 514 -20.46 -17.61 2.84
C LEU A 514 -19.63 -16.49 2.22
N PRO A 515 -18.74 -16.82 1.26
CA PRO A 515 -18.13 -15.80 0.42
C PRO A 515 -19.19 -15.00 -0.33
N THR A 516 -19.02 -13.69 -0.39
CA THR A 516 -19.73 -12.85 -1.34
C THR A 516 -19.18 -13.07 -2.75
N PRO A 517 -19.96 -13.55 -3.74
CA PRO A 517 -19.52 -13.67 -5.12
C PRO A 517 -18.92 -12.37 -5.67
N VAL A 518 -17.83 -12.50 -6.45
CA VAL A 518 -17.15 -11.37 -7.09
C VAL A 518 -17.16 -11.55 -8.60
N VAL A 519 -17.56 -10.51 -9.32
CA VAL A 519 -17.51 -10.43 -10.79
C VAL A 519 -16.45 -9.42 -11.17
N TYR A 520 -15.31 -9.87 -11.69
CA TYR A 520 -14.28 -8.96 -12.22
C TYR A 520 -14.72 -8.41 -13.58
N LEU A 521 -14.72 -7.09 -13.73
CA LEU A 521 -15.04 -6.43 -14.99
C LEU A 521 -13.79 -6.33 -15.87
N ARG A 522 -13.99 -6.37 -17.18
CA ARG A 522 -12.90 -6.23 -18.15
C ARG A 522 -13.01 -4.90 -18.87
N ARG A 523 -11.88 -4.28 -19.16
CA ARG A 523 -11.84 -3.04 -19.93
C ARG A 523 -12.37 -3.32 -21.34
N SER A 524 -13.49 -2.69 -21.69
CA SER A 524 -14.18 -2.80 -22.99
C SER A 524 -13.95 -1.58 -23.89
N ALA A 525 -13.61 -0.43 -23.30
CA ALA A 525 -13.11 0.77 -23.98
C ALA A 525 -12.13 1.53 -23.06
N GLU A 526 -11.54 2.63 -23.52
CA GLU A 526 -10.48 3.38 -22.80
C GLU A 526 -10.78 3.57 -21.30
N ASN A 527 -12.01 3.98 -20.97
CA ASN A 527 -12.46 4.23 -19.59
C ASN A 527 -13.67 3.37 -19.18
N THR A 528 -14.09 2.43 -20.02
CA THR A 528 -15.30 1.63 -19.79
C THR A 528 -14.92 0.20 -19.46
N TRP A 529 -15.59 -0.34 -18.45
CA TRP A 529 -15.43 -1.70 -17.98
C TRP A 529 -16.77 -2.40 -18.01
N SER A 530 -16.80 -3.63 -18.49
CA SER A 530 -18.01 -4.43 -18.45
C SER A 530 -17.76 -5.92 -18.24
N ASN A 531 -18.78 -6.59 -17.71
CA ASN A 531 -18.90 -8.04 -17.69
C ASN A 531 -20.38 -8.43 -17.49
N SER A 532 -20.72 -9.67 -17.75
CA SER A 532 -22.06 -10.20 -17.54
C SER A 532 -22.15 -10.98 -16.22
N PHE A 533 -23.29 -10.87 -15.55
CA PHE A 533 -23.67 -11.75 -14.45
C PHE A 533 -24.96 -12.49 -14.83
N SER A 534 -25.01 -13.79 -14.58
CA SER A 534 -26.14 -14.64 -14.97
C SER A 534 -26.67 -15.54 -13.85
N ASP A 535 -26.06 -15.50 -12.66
CA ASP A 535 -26.45 -16.35 -11.53
C ASP A 535 -27.60 -15.75 -10.72
N PHE A 536 -28.73 -15.50 -11.41
CA PHE A 536 -30.01 -15.15 -10.80
C PHE A 536 -30.82 -16.42 -10.52
N SER A 537 -30.23 -17.34 -9.76
CA SER A 537 -30.79 -18.67 -9.47
C SER A 537 -31.85 -18.69 -8.36
N SER A 538 -31.82 -17.72 -7.45
CA SER A 538 -32.68 -17.67 -6.27
C SER A 538 -33.63 -16.48 -6.31
N GLN A 539 -34.82 -16.67 -5.73
CA GLN A 539 -35.76 -15.57 -5.54
C GLN A 539 -35.22 -14.56 -4.52
N GLY A 540 -35.41 -13.27 -4.79
CA GLY A 540 -35.13 -12.18 -3.86
C GLY A 540 -34.24 -11.09 -4.45
N ASP A 541 -33.69 -10.27 -3.56
CA ASP A 541 -32.84 -9.15 -3.90
C ASP A 541 -31.37 -9.58 -4.05
N TYR A 542 -30.75 -9.17 -5.14
CA TYR A 542 -29.33 -9.20 -5.40
C TYR A 542 -28.78 -7.79 -5.31
N VAL A 543 -27.80 -7.57 -4.44
CA VAL A 543 -27.20 -6.25 -4.21
C VAL A 543 -25.78 -6.25 -4.70
N PHE A 544 -25.51 -5.44 -5.72
CA PHE A 544 -24.20 -5.27 -6.33
C PHE A 544 -23.55 -4.02 -5.75
N SER A 545 -22.30 -4.15 -5.33
CA SER A 545 -21.41 -3.04 -5.01
C SER A 545 -20.27 -3.07 -6.02
N ILE A 546 -20.20 -2.08 -6.90
CA ILE A 546 -19.13 -1.97 -7.90
C ILE A 546 -17.99 -1.20 -7.26
N LYS A 547 -16.79 -1.78 -7.33
CA LYS A 547 -15.58 -1.24 -6.74
C LYS A 547 -14.51 -1.14 -7.83
N ALA A 548 -13.68 -0.13 -7.73
CA ALA A 548 -12.50 0.03 -8.57
C ALA A 548 -11.32 0.46 -7.71
N GLU A 549 -10.18 -0.13 -7.98
CA GLU A 549 -8.92 0.10 -7.26
C GLU A 549 -7.94 0.80 -8.20
N ASP A 550 -7.28 1.84 -7.72
CA ASP A 550 -6.19 2.49 -8.44
C ASP A 550 -4.84 1.80 -8.17
N ASN A 551 -3.80 2.25 -8.87
CA ASN A 551 -2.47 1.68 -8.70
C ASN A 551 -1.81 1.99 -7.36
N SER A 552 -2.35 2.94 -6.60
CA SER A 552 -1.91 3.30 -5.24
C SER A 552 -2.68 2.52 -4.16
N GLY A 553 -3.53 1.55 -4.55
CA GLY A 553 -4.26 0.69 -3.61
C GLY A 553 -5.54 1.31 -3.04
N PHE A 554 -5.93 2.52 -3.47
CA PHE A 554 -7.18 3.13 -3.01
C PHE A 554 -8.38 2.58 -3.76
N VAL A 555 -9.43 2.26 -3.01
CA VAL A 555 -10.65 1.63 -3.54
C VAL A 555 -11.78 2.66 -3.56
N THR A 556 -12.34 2.93 -4.72
CA THR A 556 -13.60 3.69 -4.86
C THR A 556 -14.76 2.71 -4.99
N GLU A 557 -15.88 2.99 -4.31
CA GLU A 557 -17.08 2.16 -4.31
C GLU A 557 -18.28 2.96 -4.84
N SER A 558 -19.12 2.30 -5.65
CA SER A 558 -20.39 2.86 -6.12
C SER A 558 -21.49 2.77 -5.06
N GLN A 559 -22.57 3.54 -5.25
CA GLN A 559 -23.81 3.23 -4.54
C GLN A 559 -24.30 1.81 -4.89
N PRO A 560 -24.97 1.09 -3.97
CA PRO A 560 -25.45 -0.25 -4.23
C PRO A 560 -26.47 -0.28 -5.38
N LEU A 561 -26.25 -1.20 -6.32
CA LEU A 561 -27.13 -1.47 -7.46
C LEU A 561 -28.02 -2.69 -7.14
N LEU A 562 -29.34 -2.51 -7.25
CA LEU A 562 -30.32 -3.54 -6.89
C LEU A 562 -30.89 -4.26 -8.11
N PHE A 563 -30.87 -5.58 -8.07
CA PHE A 563 -31.65 -6.42 -8.96
C PHE A 563 -32.59 -7.32 -8.15
N SER A 564 -33.81 -7.52 -8.62
CA SER A 564 -34.79 -8.35 -7.91
C SER A 564 -35.33 -9.46 -8.80
N VAL A 565 -35.38 -10.66 -8.26
CA VAL A 565 -35.99 -11.84 -8.90
C VAL A 565 -37.37 -12.09 -8.27
N PRO A 566 -38.48 -11.97 -9.03
CA PRO A 566 -39.83 -12.06 -8.50
C PRO A 566 -40.23 -13.43 -7.95
N GLU A 567 -41.24 -13.41 -7.08
CA GLU A 567 -41.86 -14.57 -6.45
C GLU A 567 -42.63 -15.43 -7.48
N GLY A 568 -42.28 -16.72 -7.59
CA GLY A 568 -42.96 -17.70 -8.45
C GLY A 568 -42.26 -18.13 -9.76
N GLN A 569 -41.01 -17.69 -10.02
CA GLN A 569 -40.27 -18.06 -11.24
C GLN A 569 -38.99 -18.89 -11.02
N ALA A 570 -38.71 -19.39 -9.81
CA ALA A 570 -37.47 -20.13 -9.52
C ALA A 570 -37.24 -21.29 -10.52
N LEU A 571 -36.01 -21.42 -11.03
CA LEU A 571 -35.60 -22.55 -11.86
C LEU A 571 -35.81 -23.85 -11.07
N ALA A 572 -36.62 -24.76 -11.60
CA ALA A 572 -36.69 -26.12 -11.09
C ALA A 572 -35.30 -26.75 -11.26
N LEU A 573 -34.60 -27.01 -10.16
CA LEU A 573 -33.35 -27.78 -10.14
C LEU A 573 -33.63 -29.13 -10.82
N SER A 574 -33.06 -29.35 -12.00
CA SER A 574 -33.11 -30.61 -12.75
C SER A 574 -31.97 -31.54 -12.36
#